data_AF-A0A3E3EA84-F1
#
_entry.id   AF-A0A3E3EA84-F1
#
_cell.length_a   1.000
_cell.length_b   1.000
_cell.length_c   1.000
_cell.angle_alpha   90.00
_cell.angle_beta   90.00
_cell.angle_gamma   90.00
#
_symmetry.space_group_name_H-M   'P 1'
#
loop_
_entity.id
_entity.type
_entity.pdbx_description
1 polymer ?
#
loop_
_entity_poly.entity_id
_entity_poly.type
_entity_poly.pdbx_seq_one_letter_code
_entity_poly.pdbx_strand_id
1 'polypeptide(L)' 'MIIDTDKIFSMKEANQNFSKVARAIDENGKVIIYKHNKPRYIITSFNNKNEIDKDNK' A
#
# COMPACT_ATOMS: atom_id res chain seq x y z
N MET A 1 -11.99 5.62 17.62
CA MET A 1 -11.85 5.50 16.15
C MET A 1 -10.65 4.62 15.91
N ILE A 2 -10.86 3.37 15.46
CA ILE A 2 -9.78 2.42 15.23
C ILE A 2 -9.24 2.72 13.84
N ILE A 3 -8.16 3.50 13.78
CA ILE A 3 -7.44 3.71 12.52
C ILE A 3 -6.47 2.55 12.43
N ASP A 4 -6.77 1.55 11.60
CA ASP A 4 -5.87 0.43 11.30
C ASP A 4 -4.57 0.97 10.69
N THR A 5 -3.60 1.24 11.57
CA THR A 5 -2.33 1.87 11.25
C THR A 5 -1.37 0.85 10.61
N ASP A 6 -1.68 -0.44 10.70
CA ASP A 6 -0.88 -1.56 10.18
C ASP A 6 -0.76 -1.56 8.63
N LYS A 7 -1.57 -0.74 7.94
CA LYS A 7 -1.58 -0.62 6.47
C LYS A 7 -0.90 0.65 5.97
N ILE A 8 -0.30 1.42 6.88
CA ILE A 8 0.32 2.71 6.59
C ILE A 8 1.83 2.61 6.84
N PHE A 9 2.61 2.78 5.79
CA PHE A 9 4.06 2.81 5.88
C PHE A 9 4.59 4.18 5.48
N SER A 10 5.64 4.66 6.17
CA SER A 10 6.39 5.81 5.66
C SER A 10 7.20 5.41 4.43
N MET A 11 7.50 6.37 3.54
CA MET A 11 8.37 6.13 2.38
C MET A 11 9.73 5.54 2.80
N LYS A 12 10.27 6.00 3.93
CA LYS A 12 11.55 5.52 4.45
C LYS A 12 11.44 4.05 4.88
N GLU A 13 10.39 3.72 5.63
CA GLU A 13 10.16 2.35 6.11
C GLU A 13 9.90 1.39 4.95
N ALA A 14 9.10 1.81 3.96
CA ALA A 14 8.85 1.02 2.78
C ALA A 14 10.12 0.74 1.97
N ASN A 15 11.02 1.73 1.87
CA ASN A 15 12.30 1.56 1.18
C ASN A 15 13.28 0.67 1.96
N GLN A 16 13.29 0.76 3.29
CA GLN A 16 14.21 -0.01 4.12
C GLN A 16 13.74 -1.46 4.34
N ASN A 17 12.42 -1.68 4.40
CA ASN A 17 11.81 -2.96 4.74
C ASN A 17 10.80 -3.42 3.68
N PHE A 18 11.13 -3.28 2.40
CA PHE A 18 10.17 -3.52 1.32
C PHE A 18 9.57 -4.94 1.36
N SER A 19 10.34 -5.96 1.72
CA SER A 19 9.83 -7.34 1.88
C SER A 19 8.75 -7.47 2.95
N LYS A 20 8.82 -6.67 4.03
CA LYS A 20 7.76 -6.60 5.05
C LYS A 20 6.50 -5.95 4.48
N VAL A 21 6.67 -4.87 3.70
CA VAL A 21 5.56 -4.20 3.01
C VAL A 21 4.90 -5.12 1.99
N ALA A 22 5.68 -5.89 1.22
CA ALA A 22 5.16 -6.88 0.28
C ALA A 22 4.28 -7.93 0.98
N ARG A 23 4.72 -8.48 2.11
CA ARG A 23 3.89 -9.40 2.90
C ARG A 23 2.61 -8.76 3.40
N ALA A 24 2.68 -7.51 3.87
CA ALA A 24 1.50 -6.77 4.28
C ALA A 24 0.52 -6.56 3.09
N ILE A 25 1.03 -6.40 1.88
CA ILE A 25 0.21 -6.33 0.65
C ILE A 25 -0.41 -7.70 0.33
N ASP A 26 0.33 -8.80 0.47
CA ASP A 26 -0.18 -10.15 0.22
C ASP A 26 -1.31 -10.51 1.21
N GLU A 27 -1.19 -10.07 2.47
CA GLU A 27 -2.21 -10.29 3.51
C GLU A 27 -3.41 -9.34 3.39
N ASN A 28 -3.19 -8.06 3.09
CA ASN A 28 -4.22 -7.02 3.13
C ASN A 28 -4.71 -6.55 1.76
N GLY A 29 -4.14 -7.07 0.68
CA GLY A 29 -4.40 -6.69 -0.72
C GLY A 29 -3.72 -5.39 -1.15
N LYS A 30 -3.73 -4.35 -0.29
CA LYS A 30 -3.14 -3.03 -0.57
C LYS A 30 -2.63 -2.33 0.68
N VAL A 31 -1.64 -1.46 0.49
CA VAL A 31 -1.04 -0.61 1.53
C VAL A 31 -0.86 0.82 1.05
N ILE A 32 -0.85 1.77 1.98
CA ILE A 32 -0.69 3.20 1.69
C ILE A 32 0.69 3.65 2.14
N ILE A 33 1.41 4.36 1.25
CA ILE A 33 2.71 4.95 1.56
C ILE A 33 2.57 6.45 1.80
N TYR A 34 3.07 6.87 2.95
CA TYR A 34 3.13 8.26 3.37
C TYR A 34 4.48 8.87 3.01
N LYS A 35 4.47 10.05 2.42
CA LYS A 35 5.67 10.86 2.18
C LYS A 35 5.42 12.27 2.71
N HIS A 36 6.28 12.72 3.61
CA HIS A 36 6.13 13.98 4.36
C HIS A 36 4.78 14.06 5.10
N ASN A 37 4.45 13.02 5.88
CA ASN A 37 3.21 12.92 6.67
C ASN A 37 1.90 13.04 5.87
N LYS A 38 1.94 12.82 4.55
CA LYS A 38 0.76 12.78 3.69
C LYS A 38 0.71 11.47 2.92
N PRO A 39 -0.46 10.82 2.78
CA PRO A 39 -0.61 9.67 1.89
C PRO A 39 -0.31 10.12 0.46
N ARG A 40 0.61 9.43 -0.21
CA ARG A 40 1.09 9.82 -1.54
C ARG A 40 1.06 8.68 -2.55
N TYR A 41 1.18 7.44 -2.09
CA TYR A 41 1.21 6.28 -2.97
C TYR A 41 0.36 5.15 -2.39
N ILE A 42 -0.13 4.28 -3.26
CA ILE A 42 -0.78 3.01 -2.90
C ILE A 42 -0.01 1.91 -3.62
N ILE A 43 0.29 0.83 -2.91
CA ILE A 43 0.89 -0.37 -3.48
C ILE A 43 -0.10 -1.51 -3.30
N THR A 44 -0.33 -2.27 -4.37
CA THR A 44 -1.28 -3.39 -4.41
C THR A 44 -0.67 -4.56 -5.16
N SER A 45 -1.08 -5.78 -4.84
CA SER A 45 -0.64 -6.97 -5.58
C SER A 45 -1.35 -7.06 -6.93
N PHE A 46 -0.65 -7.54 -7.96
CA PHE A 46 -1.18 -7.75 -9.30
C PHE A 46 -2.09 -8.98 -9.43
N ASN A 47 -2.30 -9.73 -8.34
CA ASN A 47 -2.94 -11.05 -8.38
C ASN A 47 -4.42 -11.02 -8.80
N ASN A 48 -5.05 -9.84 -8.93
CA ASN A 48 -6.36 -9.66 -9.56
C ASN A 48 -6.25 -8.72 -10.77
N LYS A 49 -6.01 -9.32 -11.93
CA LYS A 49 -5.70 -8.68 -13.22
C LYS A 49 -6.85 -7.91 -13.88
N ASN A 50 -7.84 -7.40 -13.12
CA ASN A 50 -9.11 -6.91 -13.67
C ASN A 50 -9.60 -5.54 -13.17
N GLU A 51 -8.89 -4.84 -12.27
CA GLU A 51 -9.42 -3.59 -11.64
C GLU A 51 -8.59 -2.32 -11.87
N ILE A 52 -7.38 -2.40 -12.44
CA ILE A 52 -6.54 -1.19 -12.61
C ILE A 52 -6.98 -0.34 -13.83
N ASP A 53 -7.82 -0.89 -14.71
CA ASP A 53 -8.26 -0.27 -15.98
C ASP A 53 -9.74 0.17 -16.00
N LYS A 54 -10.45 0.27 -14.86
CA LYS A 54 -11.88 0.63 -14.85
C LYS A 54 -12.24 2.05 -14.38
N ASP A 55 -11.30 2.81 -13.82
CA ASP A 55 -11.56 4.19 -13.37
C ASP A 55 -11.24 5.28 -14.41
N ASN A 56 -11.00 4.91 -15.67
CA ASN A 56 -10.84 5.85 -16.80
C ASN A 56 -11.84 5.60 -17.94
N LYS A 57 -13.13 5.47 -17.62
CA LYS A 57 -14.20 5.60 -18.62
C LYS A 57 -15.39 6.40 -18.10
#